data_AF-A0A537ITG8-F1
#
_entry.id   AF-A0A537ITG8-F1
#
_cell.length_a   1.000
_cell.length_b   1.000
_cell.length_c   1.000
_cell.angle_alpha   90.00
_cell.angle_beta   90.00
_cell.angle_gamma   90.00
#
_symmetry.space_group_name_H-M   'P 1'
#
loop_
_entity.id
_entity.type
_entity.pdbx_description
1 polymer ?
#
loop_
_entity_poly.entity_id
_entity_poly.type
_entity_poly.pdbx_seq_one_letter_code
_entity_poly.pdbx_strand_id
1 'polypeptide(L)'
;RGLKVFGPSAAAAQIEASKAFAKSLMRRWQIPTAEFEAFDDSSDAISYVRRSSGRVVVKADGLAAGKGVVVARTAAEATAAVADFMVRRVHGPAGARVVIEECLDGREASVLALVCGERVWPLVPAQDYKRAGDGDNGPNTGGMGAIAPAPLPDGLMGQVIDQILEPVAAAMAREGRPYTGVLYAGIMVTWDGPKVLEFNCRFGDPEAQVILPLLQGSFADVLLDVVDGRTPALRWSTGAAACVVLASGGYPGHYRTGFPIAGLEQVPQDVRVFHAGTAVADARLVTAGGRVLNAVGLGPTLEGAVSRTYAGVAHISFDGMQYRSDIGRGVHTVRHAELASAPGGTE
;
A
#
# COMPACT_ATOMS: atom_id res chain seq x y z
N ARG A 1 11.81 23.90 -16.90
CA ARG A 1 11.34 23.24 -18.15
C ARG A 1 12.53 22.52 -18.77
N GLY A 2 12.35 21.34 -19.38
CA GLY A 2 13.46 20.53 -19.92
C GLY A 2 14.18 19.62 -18.91
N LEU A 3 13.61 19.42 -17.71
CA LEU A 3 14.13 18.47 -16.73
C LEU A 3 13.45 17.12 -16.92
N LYS A 4 14.23 16.03 -16.89
CA LYS A 4 13.70 14.67 -16.81
C LYS A 4 13.09 14.47 -15.42
N VAL A 5 11.83 14.04 -15.37
CA VAL A 5 11.10 13.79 -14.13
C VAL A 5 10.49 12.40 -14.22
N PHE A 6 10.81 11.55 -13.27
CA PHE A 6 10.15 10.26 -13.09
C PHE A 6 8.98 10.44 -12.12
N GLY A 7 7.76 10.41 -12.66
CA GLY A 7 6.54 10.59 -11.89
C GLY A 7 5.40 11.12 -12.77
N PRO A 8 4.15 10.85 -12.40
CA PRO A 8 3.01 11.19 -13.24
C PRO A 8 2.79 12.70 -13.29
N SER A 9 2.19 13.17 -14.40
CA SER A 9 1.64 14.51 -14.44
C SER A 9 0.49 14.66 -13.42
N ALA A 10 0.17 15.88 -13.01
CA ALA A 10 -0.98 16.13 -12.12
C ALA A 10 -2.30 15.58 -12.69
N ALA A 11 -2.45 15.57 -14.03
CA ALA A 11 -3.61 15.00 -14.70
C ALA A 11 -3.67 13.47 -14.59
N ALA A 12 -2.52 12.79 -14.67
CA ALA A 12 -2.42 11.34 -14.51
C ALA A 12 -2.49 10.91 -13.03
N ALA A 13 -1.96 11.73 -12.11
CA ALA A 13 -2.00 11.49 -10.67
C ALA A 13 -3.42 11.52 -10.07
N GLN A 14 -4.43 11.95 -10.84
CA GLN A 14 -5.84 11.81 -10.45
C GLN A 14 -6.24 10.37 -10.13
N ILE A 15 -5.52 9.37 -10.68
CA ILE A 15 -5.74 7.96 -10.36
C ILE A 15 -5.55 7.62 -8.86
N GLU A 16 -4.72 8.37 -8.14
CA GLU A 16 -4.60 8.31 -6.67
C GLU A 16 -5.40 9.43 -5.99
N ALA A 17 -5.35 10.65 -6.55
CA ALA A 17 -5.90 11.84 -5.90
C ALA A 17 -7.43 11.88 -5.82
N SER A 18 -8.14 11.14 -6.69
CA SER A 18 -9.60 10.96 -6.64
C SER A 18 -9.97 9.50 -6.84
N LYS A 19 -10.46 8.85 -5.78
CA LYS A 19 -11.00 7.48 -5.85
C LYS A 19 -12.21 7.39 -6.77
N ALA A 20 -13.06 8.42 -6.81
CA ALA A 20 -14.18 8.51 -7.72
C ALA A 20 -13.71 8.53 -9.19
N PHE A 21 -12.64 9.27 -9.50
CA PHE A 21 -12.02 9.23 -10.84
C PHE A 21 -11.52 7.81 -11.17
N ALA A 22 -10.73 7.19 -10.29
CA ALA A 22 -10.18 5.86 -10.51
C ALA A 22 -11.27 4.81 -10.73
N LYS A 23 -12.30 4.83 -9.87
CA LYS A 23 -13.46 3.95 -9.97
C LYS A 23 -14.27 4.17 -11.24
N SER A 24 -14.48 5.42 -11.64
CA SER A 24 -15.18 5.75 -12.89
C SER A 24 -14.39 5.29 -14.12
N LEU A 25 -13.06 5.45 -14.12
CA LEU A 25 -12.19 4.93 -15.17
C LEU A 25 -12.32 3.41 -15.27
N MET A 26 -12.20 2.71 -14.14
CA MET A 26 -12.32 1.25 -14.10
C MET A 26 -13.69 0.77 -14.60
N ARG A 27 -14.80 1.42 -14.20
CA ARG A 27 -16.15 1.09 -14.69
C ARG A 27 -16.27 1.27 -16.21
N ARG A 28 -15.79 2.39 -16.76
CA ARG A 28 -15.85 2.67 -18.21
C ARG A 28 -15.05 1.66 -19.04
N TRP A 29 -13.90 1.26 -18.53
CA TRP A 29 -12.97 0.37 -19.23
C TRP A 29 -13.08 -1.10 -18.78
N GLN A 30 -14.12 -1.45 -18.03
CA GLN A 30 -14.42 -2.81 -17.56
C GLN A 30 -13.25 -3.46 -16.78
N ILE A 31 -12.53 -2.65 -16.01
CA ILE A 31 -11.40 -3.10 -15.20
C ILE A 31 -11.95 -3.61 -13.85
N PRO A 32 -11.61 -4.85 -13.42
CA PRO A 32 -12.18 -5.44 -12.22
C PRO A 32 -11.94 -4.61 -10.96
N THR A 33 -13.01 -4.22 -10.27
CA THR A 33 -12.97 -3.49 -9.00
C THR A 33 -14.23 -3.76 -8.19
N ALA A 34 -14.24 -3.35 -6.93
CA ALA A 34 -15.44 -3.39 -6.09
C ALA A 34 -16.55 -2.50 -6.70
N GLU A 35 -17.77 -3.03 -6.79
CA GLU A 35 -18.98 -2.23 -7.05
C GLU A 35 -19.01 -1.01 -6.14
N PHE A 36 -19.40 0.15 -6.67
CA PHE A 36 -19.28 1.41 -5.95
C PHE A 36 -20.33 2.43 -6.39
N GLU A 37 -20.59 3.41 -5.54
CA GLU A 37 -21.22 4.67 -5.93
C GLU A 37 -20.53 5.84 -5.24
N ALA A 38 -20.55 7.02 -5.88
CA ALA A 38 -19.89 8.22 -5.38
C ALA A 38 -20.91 9.31 -5.07
N PHE A 39 -20.78 9.96 -3.92
CA PHE A 39 -21.78 10.89 -3.39
C PHE A 39 -21.15 12.22 -2.99
N ASP A 40 -21.75 13.31 -3.47
CA ASP A 40 -21.43 14.68 -3.09
C ASP A 40 -22.38 15.22 -2.01
N ASP A 41 -23.52 14.54 -1.77
CA ASP A 41 -24.47 14.85 -0.70
C ASP A 41 -24.54 13.72 0.34
N SER A 42 -24.52 14.12 1.62
CA SER A 42 -24.52 13.17 2.74
C SER A 42 -25.84 12.43 2.92
N SER A 43 -26.97 13.06 2.59
CA SER A 43 -28.30 12.44 2.73
C SER A 43 -28.51 11.35 1.68
N ASP A 44 -28.02 11.57 0.46
CA ASP A 44 -28.01 10.57 -0.61
C ASP A 44 -27.11 9.38 -0.26
N ALA A 45 -25.90 9.65 0.25
CA ALA A 45 -24.96 8.63 0.70
C ALA A 45 -25.57 7.76 1.82
N ILE A 46 -26.17 8.37 2.84
CA ILE A 46 -26.84 7.64 3.94
C ILE A 46 -28.03 6.83 3.41
N SER A 47 -28.78 7.38 2.47
CA SER A 47 -29.91 6.68 1.85
C SER A 47 -29.44 5.46 1.05
N TYR A 48 -28.30 5.55 0.37
CA TYR A 48 -27.66 4.40 -0.29
C TYR A 48 -27.21 3.33 0.72
N VAL A 49 -26.54 3.71 1.80
CA VAL A 49 -26.13 2.80 2.88
C VAL A 49 -27.32 2.03 3.48
N ARG A 50 -28.47 2.70 3.67
CA ARG A 50 -29.67 2.06 4.22
C ARG A 50 -30.31 1.05 3.27
N ARG A 51 -30.10 1.19 1.97
CA ARG A 51 -30.59 0.26 0.94
C ARG A 51 -29.63 -0.90 0.69
N SER A 52 -28.34 -0.73 1.01
CA SER A 52 -27.36 -1.82 0.91
C SER A 52 -27.54 -2.83 2.04
N SER A 53 -26.89 -3.99 1.94
CA SER A 53 -26.86 -5.02 2.99
C SER A 53 -26.17 -4.56 4.29
N GLY A 54 -25.70 -3.30 4.36
CA GLY A 54 -25.05 -2.71 5.53
C GLY A 54 -23.55 -2.98 5.65
N ARG A 55 -23.02 -3.97 4.92
CA ARG A 55 -21.58 -4.29 4.87
C ARG A 55 -20.93 -3.59 3.67
N VAL A 56 -20.35 -2.41 3.92
CA VAL A 56 -19.78 -1.55 2.88
C VAL A 56 -18.47 -0.92 3.34
N VAL A 57 -17.67 -0.46 2.38
CA VAL A 57 -16.48 0.35 2.67
C VAL A 57 -16.77 1.79 2.31
N VAL A 58 -16.67 2.70 3.28
CA VAL A 58 -16.82 4.15 3.08
C VAL A 58 -15.43 4.76 2.95
N LYS A 59 -15.15 5.40 1.81
CA LYS A 59 -13.86 6.04 1.53
C LYS A 59 -14.05 7.52 1.22
N ALA A 60 -13.19 8.37 1.79
CA ALA A 60 -13.03 9.74 1.34
C ALA A 60 -12.44 9.75 -0.08
N ASP A 61 -12.99 10.56 -0.98
CA ASP A 61 -12.53 10.63 -2.38
C ASP A 61 -11.07 11.13 -2.47
N GLY A 62 -10.77 12.21 -1.73
CA GLY A 62 -9.46 12.84 -1.75
C GLY A 62 -8.37 12.12 -0.94
N LEU A 63 -7.18 12.72 -0.94
CA LEU A 63 -6.02 12.22 -0.19
C LEU A 63 -6.21 12.44 1.32
N ALA A 64 -6.44 11.35 2.05
CA ALA A 64 -6.63 11.34 3.51
C ALA A 64 -5.51 10.58 4.24
N ALA A 65 -4.31 10.47 3.64
CA ALA A 65 -3.12 9.81 4.20
C ALA A 65 -3.40 8.40 4.78
N GLY A 66 -4.22 7.60 4.07
CA GLY A 66 -4.62 6.25 4.49
C GLY A 66 -5.64 6.18 5.63
N LYS A 67 -6.06 7.32 6.21
CA LYS A 67 -7.01 7.38 7.34
C LYS A 67 -8.47 7.53 6.92
N GLY A 68 -8.73 7.94 5.67
CA GLY A 68 -10.08 8.17 5.14
C GLY A 68 -10.76 6.93 4.59
N VAL A 69 -10.58 5.75 5.22
CA VAL A 69 -11.21 4.49 4.81
C VAL A 69 -11.78 3.81 6.05
N VAL A 70 -13.09 3.53 6.02
CA VAL A 70 -13.79 2.79 7.07
C VAL A 70 -14.46 1.57 6.46
N VAL A 71 -14.08 0.37 6.93
CA VAL A 71 -14.76 -0.88 6.61
C VAL A 71 -15.88 -1.06 7.62
N ALA A 72 -17.12 -0.78 7.22
CA ALA A 72 -18.29 -0.85 8.08
C ALA A 72 -18.95 -2.24 7.97
N ARG A 73 -19.22 -2.85 9.12
CA ARG A 73 -19.93 -4.13 9.23
C ARG A 73 -21.44 -3.94 9.36
N THR A 74 -21.88 -2.73 9.72
CA THR A 74 -23.30 -2.40 9.89
C THR A 74 -23.66 -1.09 9.18
N ALA A 75 -24.94 -0.94 8.82
CA ALA A 75 -25.46 0.30 8.24
C ALA A 75 -25.28 1.51 9.20
N ALA A 76 -25.30 1.27 10.51
CA ALA A 76 -25.06 2.30 11.52
C ALA A 76 -23.61 2.80 11.50
N GLU A 77 -22.63 1.89 11.44
CA GLU A 77 -21.21 2.23 11.28
C GLU A 77 -20.94 2.98 9.98
N ALA A 78 -21.51 2.52 8.86
CA ALA A 78 -21.37 3.17 7.56
C ALA A 78 -21.98 4.59 7.56
N THR A 79 -23.17 4.75 8.16
CA THR A 79 -23.82 6.05 8.33
C THR A 79 -22.97 7.00 9.18
N ALA A 80 -22.39 6.49 10.27
CA ALA A 80 -21.49 7.26 11.12
C ALA A 80 -20.25 7.73 10.36
N ALA A 81 -19.63 6.85 9.56
CA ALA A 81 -18.48 7.18 8.73
C ALA A 81 -18.80 8.27 7.69
N VAL A 82 -19.97 8.18 7.03
CA VAL A 82 -20.44 9.24 6.10
C VAL A 82 -20.59 10.57 6.83
N ALA A 83 -21.20 10.57 8.02
CA ALA A 83 -21.34 11.78 8.83
C ALA A 83 -19.98 12.36 9.26
N ASP A 84 -19.03 11.51 9.67
CA ASP A 84 -17.67 11.94 10.02
C ASP A 84 -16.98 12.62 8.84
N PHE A 85 -17.07 12.03 7.66
CA PHE A 85 -16.35 12.51 6.48
C PHE A 85 -17.00 13.77 5.89
N MET A 86 -18.31 13.76 5.67
CA MET A 86 -19.01 14.80 4.90
C MET A 86 -19.59 15.92 5.76
N VAL A 87 -19.98 15.63 7.00
CA VAL A 87 -20.62 16.61 7.91
C VAL A 87 -19.59 17.17 8.89
N ARG A 88 -18.91 16.30 9.65
CA ARG A 88 -17.90 16.72 10.64
C ARG A 88 -16.55 17.08 10.01
N ARG A 89 -16.33 16.74 8.74
CA ARG A 89 -15.14 17.08 7.96
C ARG A 89 -13.83 16.68 8.65
N VAL A 90 -13.79 15.49 9.25
CA VAL A 90 -12.60 14.99 9.97
C VAL A 90 -11.35 14.87 9.09
N HIS A 91 -11.53 14.84 7.76
CA HIS A 91 -10.45 14.85 6.76
C HIS A 91 -10.43 16.12 5.90
N GLY A 92 -11.04 17.22 6.40
CA GLY A 92 -11.12 18.49 5.69
C GLY A 92 -11.76 18.35 4.31
N PRO A 93 -11.18 18.95 3.24
CA PRO A 93 -11.75 18.90 1.90
C PRO A 93 -11.71 17.50 1.26
N ALA A 94 -10.81 16.62 1.70
CA ALA A 94 -10.68 15.27 1.12
C ALA A 94 -11.95 14.41 1.32
N GLY A 95 -12.72 14.68 2.38
CA GLY A 95 -13.98 13.99 2.69
C GLY A 95 -15.23 14.70 2.14
N ALA A 96 -15.09 15.73 1.29
CA ALA A 96 -16.23 16.44 0.72
C ALA A 96 -17.12 15.55 -0.16
N ARG A 97 -16.48 14.62 -0.84
CA ARG A 97 -17.10 13.56 -1.62
C ARG A 97 -16.67 12.23 -1.03
N VAL A 98 -17.59 11.27 -1.01
CA VAL A 98 -17.30 9.89 -0.56
C VAL A 98 -17.57 8.90 -1.68
N VAL A 99 -16.82 7.80 -1.66
CA VAL A 99 -17.06 6.61 -2.46
C VAL A 99 -17.48 5.51 -1.49
N ILE A 100 -18.63 4.90 -1.74
CA ILE A 100 -19.14 3.76 -0.97
C ILE A 100 -19.03 2.53 -1.86
N GLU A 101 -18.32 1.51 -1.38
CA GLU A 101 -18.00 0.29 -2.13
C GLU A 101 -18.58 -0.96 -1.48
N GLU A 102 -18.82 -2.00 -2.28
CA GLU A 102 -18.99 -3.36 -1.75
C GLU A 102 -17.78 -3.76 -0.90
N CYS A 103 -18.03 -4.48 0.19
CA CYS A 103 -16.94 -5.05 0.98
C CYS A 103 -16.48 -6.35 0.32
N LEU A 104 -15.30 -6.32 -0.29
CA LEU A 104 -14.69 -7.52 -0.87
C LEU A 104 -14.09 -8.42 0.21
N ASP A 105 -14.23 -9.72 0.00
CA ASP A 105 -13.57 -10.77 0.76
C ASP A 105 -12.43 -11.38 -0.05
N GLY A 106 -11.31 -11.65 0.61
CA GLY A 106 -10.15 -12.22 -0.03
C GLY A 106 -8.85 -11.86 0.69
N ARG A 107 -7.75 -12.01 -0.04
CA ARG A 107 -6.41 -11.66 0.44
C ARG A 107 -5.93 -10.36 -0.23
N GLU A 108 -5.48 -9.39 0.56
CA GLU A 108 -4.84 -8.19 0.02
C GLU A 108 -3.44 -8.50 -0.54
N ALA A 109 -3.11 -7.86 -1.65
CA ALA A 109 -1.76 -7.84 -2.22
C ALA A 109 -1.46 -6.51 -2.90
N SER A 110 -0.17 -6.19 -2.98
CA SER A 110 0.32 -4.97 -3.64
C SER A 110 1.10 -5.37 -4.89
N VAL A 111 0.60 -4.94 -6.06
CA VAL A 111 1.27 -5.16 -7.33
C VAL A 111 1.67 -3.81 -7.92
N LEU A 112 2.96 -3.64 -8.16
CA LEU A 112 3.52 -2.39 -8.68
C LEU A 112 4.06 -2.62 -10.08
N ALA A 113 4.02 -1.59 -10.92
CA ALA A 113 4.67 -1.57 -12.22
C ALA A 113 5.29 -0.21 -12.51
N LEU A 114 6.40 -0.22 -13.26
CA LEU A 114 6.85 0.98 -13.97
C LEU A 114 5.96 1.13 -15.20
N VAL A 115 5.49 2.35 -15.46
CA VAL A 115 4.61 2.66 -16.58
C VAL A 115 5.18 3.83 -17.36
N CYS A 116 5.09 3.79 -18.68
CA CYS A 116 5.36 4.92 -19.58
C CYS A 116 4.38 4.92 -20.76
N GLY A 117 3.38 5.79 -20.69
CA GLY A 117 2.25 5.78 -21.62
C GLY A 117 1.44 4.50 -21.43
N GLU A 118 1.39 3.67 -22.47
CA GLU A 118 0.68 2.38 -22.45
C GLU A 118 1.57 1.20 -22.04
N ARG A 119 2.90 1.40 -21.97
CA ARG A 119 3.83 0.32 -21.64
C ARG A 119 3.91 0.12 -20.15
N VAL A 120 3.85 -1.15 -19.74
CA VAL A 120 3.86 -1.60 -18.35
C VAL A 120 5.02 -2.57 -18.16
N TRP A 121 5.81 -2.36 -17.11
CA TRP A 121 6.87 -3.26 -16.67
C TRP A 121 6.63 -3.63 -15.19
N PRO A 122 6.03 -4.80 -14.93
CA PRO A 122 5.68 -5.23 -13.58
C PRO A 122 6.91 -5.44 -12.69
N LEU A 123 6.77 -5.14 -11.40
CA LEU A 123 7.79 -5.37 -10.38
C LEU A 123 7.49 -6.65 -9.60
N VAL A 124 8.44 -7.03 -8.74
CA VAL A 124 8.21 -8.12 -7.77
C VAL A 124 7.01 -7.75 -6.89
N PRO A 125 6.00 -8.62 -6.76
CA PRO A 125 4.83 -8.33 -5.94
C PRO A 125 5.24 -8.24 -4.46
N ALA A 126 4.58 -7.37 -3.71
CA ALA A 126 4.81 -7.21 -2.28
C ALA A 126 3.51 -7.39 -1.50
N GLN A 127 3.64 -7.76 -0.23
CA GLN A 127 2.53 -7.77 0.71
C GLN A 127 2.88 -6.81 1.84
N ASP A 128 2.02 -5.84 2.08
CA ASP A 128 2.12 -4.89 3.17
C ASP A 128 1.32 -5.37 4.40
N TYR A 129 1.65 -4.79 5.56
CA TYR A 129 1.00 -5.07 6.82
C TYR A 129 0.48 -3.76 7.41
N LYS A 130 -0.76 -3.39 7.07
CA LYS A 130 -1.32 -2.06 7.40
C LYS A 130 -1.66 -1.88 8.88
N ARG A 131 -2.04 -2.96 9.58
CA ARG A 131 -2.52 -2.90 10.96
C ARG A 131 -1.38 -2.67 11.95
N ALA A 132 -1.66 -1.87 12.99
CA ALA A 132 -0.65 -1.43 13.95
C ALA A 132 -0.07 -2.57 14.80
N GLY A 133 -0.89 -3.55 15.17
CA GLY A 133 -0.52 -4.66 16.06
C GLY A 133 -0.49 -6.01 15.37
N ASP A 134 0.10 -6.97 16.09
CA ASP A 134 0.19 -8.38 15.69
C ASP A 134 -1.22 -8.99 15.48
N GLY A 135 -1.31 -9.99 14.61
CA GLY A 135 -2.57 -10.62 14.25
C GLY A 135 -3.55 -9.67 13.54
N ASP A 136 -3.02 -8.66 12.85
CA ASP A 136 -3.78 -7.63 12.17
C ASP A 136 -4.75 -6.84 13.07
N ASN A 137 -4.35 -6.65 14.33
CA ASN A 137 -5.11 -5.89 15.32
C ASN A 137 -4.81 -4.38 15.30
N GLY A 138 -5.74 -3.60 15.85
CA GLY A 138 -5.60 -2.15 16.01
C GLY A 138 -5.93 -1.34 14.75
N PRO A 139 -5.67 -0.01 14.79
CA PRO A 139 -6.01 0.89 13.68
C PRO A 139 -5.17 0.62 12.42
N ASN A 140 -5.70 1.03 11.27
CA ASN A 140 -4.92 1.11 10.04
C ASN A 140 -3.80 2.16 10.18
N THR A 141 -2.65 1.86 9.60
CA THR A 141 -1.48 2.72 9.55
C THR A 141 -1.05 2.93 8.09
N GLY A 142 0.01 3.69 7.86
CA GLY A 142 0.67 3.72 6.55
C GLY A 142 1.43 2.44 6.18
N GLY A 143 1.49 1.43 7.07
CA GLY A 143 2.25 0.18 6.91
C GLY A 143 3.24 -0.03 8.05
N MET A 144 3.16 -1.18 8.72
CA MET A 144 4.04 -1.63 9.82
C MET A 144 5.10 -2.65 9.39
N GLY A 145 5.03 -3.10 8.14
CA GLY A 145 6.01 -3.99 7.53
C GLY A 145 5.61 -4.36 6.11
N ALA A 146 6.52 -4.99 5.40
CA ALA A 146 6.25 -5.57 4.10
C ALA A 146 7.15 -6.79 3.85
N ILE A 147 6.75 -7.63 2.90
CA ILE A 147 7.57 -8.73 2.37
C ILE A 147 7.54 -8.72 0.85
N ALA A 148 8.62 -9.22 0.23
CA ALA A 148 8.70 -9.49 -1.20
C ALA A 148 9.56 -10.74 -1.46
N PRO A 149 9.20 -11.63 -2.41
CA PRO A 149 7.94 -11.62 -3.16
C PRO A 149 6.72 -11.93 -2.27
N ALA A 150 5.56 -11.37 -2.62
CA ALA A 150 4.30 -11.80 -2.05
C ALA A 150 3.96 -13.23 -2.54
N PRO A 151 3.45 -14.11 -1.67
CA PRO A 151 3.03 -15.48 -1.99
C PRO A 151 1.69 -15.50 -2.75
N LEU A 152 1.71 -15.06 -4.00
CA LEU A 152 0.51 -15.03 -4.85
C LEU A 152 0.17 -16.44 -5.37
N PRO A 153 -1.13 -16.77 -5.59
CA PRO A 153 -1.52 -17.94 -6.35
C PRO A 153 -0.92 -17.94 -7.77
N ASP A 154 -0.70 -19.14 -8.30
CA ASP A 154 -0.18 -19.32 -9.66
C ASP A 154 -1.08 -18.62 -10.69
N GLY A 155 -0.46 -17.96 -11.67
CA GLY A 155 -1.15 -17.24 -12.74
C GLY A 155 -1.77 -15.89 -12.34
N LEU A 156 -1.94 -15.61 -11.04
CA LEU A 156 -2.56 -14.36 -10.58
C LEU A 156 -1.81 -13.12 -11.07
N MET A 157 -0.47 -13.16 -11.07
CA MET A 157 0.33 -12.04 -11.56
C MET A 157 0.03 -11.72 -13.03
N GLY A 158 -0.14 -12.74 -13.88
CA GLY A 158 -0.54 -12.56 -15.28
C GLY A 158 -1.93 -11.93 -15.39
N GLN A 159 -2.90 -12.40 -14.60
CA GLN A 159 -4.25 -11.81 -14.57
C GLN A 159 -4.22 -10.34 -14.16
N VAL A 160 -3.41 -9.97 -13.15
CA VAL A 160 -3.27 -8.57 -12.73
C VAL A 160 -2.65 -7.71 -13.84
N ILE A 161 -1.69 -8.23 -14.59
CA ILE A 161 -1.09 -7.51 -15.71
C ILE A 161 -2.14 -7.28 -16.81
N ASP A 162 -2.76 -8.37 -17.28
CA ASP A 162 -3.62 -8.38 -18.47
C ASP A 162 -4.97 -7.70 -18.23
N GLN A 163 -5.52 -7.80 -17.01
CA GLN A 163 -6.87 -7.31 -16.69
C GLN A 163 -6.88 -5.98 -15.94
N ILE A 164 -5.75 -5.58 -15.34
CA ILE A 164 -5.67 -4.37 -14.51
C ILE A 164 -4.59 -3.41 -15.02
N LEU A 165 -3.31 -3.79 -14.95
CA LEU A 165 -2.23 -2.83 -15.16
C LEU A 165 -2.16 -2.31 -16.61
N GLU A 166 -2.18 -3.22 -17.59
CA GLU A 166 -2.16 -2.83 -19.01
C GLU A 166 -3.45 -2.09 -19.43
N PRO A 167 -4.66 -2.56 -19.06
CA PRO A 167 -5.89 -1.83 -19.33
C PRO A 167 -5.93 -0.43 -18.70
N VAL A 168 -5.44 -0.25 -17.46
CA VAL A 168 -5.38 1.09 -16.84
C VAL A 168 -4.41 1.99 -17.59
N ALA A 169 -3.20 1.51 -17.91
CA ALA A 169 -2.22 2.31 -18.64
C ALA A 169 -2.77 2.77 -20.01
N ALA A 170 -3.40 1.84 -20.74
CA ALA A 170 -4.02 2.13 -22.02
C ALA A 170 -5.23 3.07 -21.90
N ALA A 171 -6.09 2.87 -20.91
CA ALA A 171 -7.25 3.74 -20.64
C ALA A 171 -6.80 5.17 -20.31
N MET A 172 -5.80 5.32 -19.45
CA MET A 172 -5.22 6.62 -19.07
C MET A 172 -4.65 7.35 -20.28
N ALA A 173 -3.92 6.65 -21.16
CA ALA A 173 -3.41 7.23 -22.40
C ALA A 173 -4.53 7.69 -23.34
N ARG A 174 -5.56 6.86 -23.55
CA ARG A 174 -6.72 7.17 -24.40
C ARG A 174 -7.58 8.31 -23.88
N GLU A 175 -7.66 8.49 -22.55
CA GLU A 175 -8.33 9.64 -21.93
C GLU A 175 -7.45 10.90 -21.85
N GLY A 176 -6.31 10.94 -22.58
CA GLY A 176 -5.43 12.11 -22.67
C GLY A 176 -4.62 12.37 -21.40
N ARG A 177 -4.43 11.36 -20.55
CA ARG A 177 -3.72 11.41 -19.27
C ARG A 177 -2.62 10.33 -19.21
N PRO A 178 -1.70 10.27 -20.20
CA PRO A 178 -0.67 9.25 -20.21
C PRO A 178 0.12 9.25 -18.91
N TYR A 179 0.34 8.05 -18.38
CA TYR A 179 0.98 7.85 -17.09
C TYR A 179 2.47 7.55 -17.29
N THR A 180 3.33 8.20 -16.50
CA THR A 180 4.76 7.86 -16.42
C THR A 180 5.15 7.77 -14.96
N GLY A 181 5.78 6.69 -14.51
CA GLY A 181 6.19 6.54 -13.11
C GLY A 181 5.89 5.14 -12.57
N VAL A 182 5.65 5.05 -11.27
CA VAL A 182 5.22 3.81 -10.61
C VAL A 182 3.72 3.82 -10.48
N LEU A 183 3.04 2.86 -11.10
CA LEU A 183 1.64 2.58 -10.83
C LEU A 183 1.58 1.46 -9.79
N TYR A 184 1.02 1.78 -8.64
CA TYR A 184 0.76 0.82 -7.56
C TYR A 184 -0.72 0.44 -7.62
N ALA A 185 -1.01 -0.85 -7.69
CA ALA A 185 -2.35 -1.41 -7.56
C ALA A 185 -2.45 -2.17 -6.23
N GLY A 186 -3.29 -1.66 -5.33
CA GLY A 186 -3.75 -2.44 -4.19
C GLY A 186 -4.90 -3.32 -4.66
N ILE A 187 -4.75 -4.64 -4.57
CA ILE A 187 -5.74 -5.60 -5.05
C ILE A 187 -6.26 -6.46 -3.91
N MET A 188 -7.51 -6.89 -4.05
CA MET A 188 -8.08 -8.01 -3.32
C MET A 188 -8.09 -9.22 -4.24
N VAL A 189 -7.47 -10.31 -3.81
CA VAL A 189 -7.56 -11.61 -4.47
C VAL A 189 -8.83 -12.29 -3.98
N THR A 190 -9.91 -12.18 -4.75
CA THR A 190 -11.21 -12.79 -4.43
C THR A 190 -11.32 -14.16 -5.09
N TRP A 191 -12.43 -14.85 -4.85
CA TRP A 191 -12.75 -16.10 -5.53
C TRP A 191 -12.99 -15.91 -7.05
N ASP A 192 -13.47 -14.74 -7.47
CA ASP A 192 -13.71 -14.39 -8.87
C ASP A 192 -12.47 -13.84 -9.60
N GLY A 193 -11.34 -13.71 -8.89
CA GLY A 193 -10.08 -13.16 -9.41
C GLY A 193 -9.65 -11.85 -8.75
N PRO A 194 -8.61 -11.18 -9.27
CA PRO A 194 -8.10 -9.95 -8.70
C PRO A 194 -9.07 -8.79 -8.94
N LYS A 195 -9.47 -8.09 -7.89
CA LYS A 195 -10.22 -6.83 -7.96
C LYS A 195 -9.40 -5.69 -7.37
N VAL A 196 -9.36 -4.55 -8.06
CA VAL A 196 -8.67 -3.35 -7.56
C VAL A 196 -9.40 -2.76 -6.35
N LEU A 197 -8.69 -2.53 -5.27
CA LEU A 197 -9.12 -1.75 -4.10
C LEU A 197 -8.84 -0.27 -4.27
N GLU A 198 -7.64 0.07 -4.74
CA GLU A 198 -7.16 1.43 -4.96
C GLU A 198 -5.90 1.46 -5.83
N PHE A 199 -5.59 2.64 -6.36
CA PHE A 199 -4.31 2.93 -6.98
C PHE A 199 -3.53 3.96 -6.16
N ASN A 200 -2.21 3.79 -6.14
CA ASN A 200 -1.28 4.85 -5.75
C ASN A 200 -0.38 5.18 -6.94
N CYS A 201 0.02 6.45 -7.07
CA CYS A 201 0.74 6.97 -8.21
C CYS A 201 2.25 7.13 -7.96
N ARG A 202 2.77 6.30 -7.05
CA ARG A 202 4.15 6.31 -6.54
C ARG A 202 4.46 4.96 -5.89
N PHE A 203 5.70 4.77 -5.46
CA PHE A 203 6.04 3.60 -4.64
C PHE A 203 5.24 3.58 -3.32
N GLY A 204 4.87 2.37 -2.90
CA GLY A 204 4.42 2.12 -1.54
C GLY A 204 5.56 2.26 -0.53
N ASP A 205 5.20 2.57 0.71
CA ASP A 205 6.11 2.60 1.84
C ASP A 205 5.43 1.84 2.98
N PRO A 206 5.89 0.63 3.36
CA PRO A 206 7.27 0.15 3.21
C PRO A 206 7.57 -0.78 2.01
N GLU A 207 6.74 -0.85 0.97
CA GLU A 207 6.92 -1.80 -0.15
C GLU A 207 8.19 -1.52 -0.97
N ALA A 208 8.56 -0.24 -1.17
CA ALA A 208 9.82 0.10 -1.84
C ALA A 208 11.03 -0.53 -1.14
N GLN A 209 11.00 -0.58 0.19
CA GLN A 209 12.07 -1.07 1.04
C GLN A 209 12.26 -2.59 0.93
N VAL A 210 11.29 -3.33 0.39
CA VAL A 210 11.45 -4.78 0.10
C VAL A 210 11.59 -5.08 -1.39
N ILE A 211 11.03 -4.25 -2.28
CA ILE A 211 11.14 -4.46 -3.73
C ILE A 211 12.52 -4.02 -4.25
N LEU A 212 12.93 -2.77 -3.97
CA LEU A 212 14.12 -2.19 -4.57
C LEU A 212 15.42 -2.93 -4.19
N PRO A 213 15.59 -3.45 -2.97
CA PRO A 213 16.76 -4.27 -2.64
C PRO A 213 16.91 -5.56 -3.45
N LEU A 214 15.84 -6.06 -4.06
CA LEU A 214 15.87 -7.25 -4.91
C LEU A 214 16.24 -6.92 -6.37
N LEU A 215 16.28 -5.65 -6.75
CA LEU A 215 16.69 -5.22 -8.09
C LEU A 215 18.21 -5.38 -8.25
N GLN A 216 18.62 -6.02 -9.34
CA GLN A 216 20.02 -6.09 -9.75
C GLN A 216 20.35 -4.96 -10.72
N GLY A 217 21.49 -4.29 -10.51
CA GLY A 217 21.96 -3.20 -11.36
C GLY A 217 21.55 -1.81 -10.84
N SER A 218 21.60 -0.82 -11.72
CA SER A 218 21.34 0.58 -11.40
C SER A 218 19.86 0.90 -11.48
N PHE A 219 19.25 1.24 -10.34
CA PHE A 219 17.89 1.76 -10.33
C PHE A 219 17.78 3.10 -11.07
N ALA A 220 18.82 3.94 -11.04
CA ALA A 220 18.83 5.20 -11.76
C ALA A 220 18.73 4.99 -13.29
N ASP A 221 19.42 3.99 -13.83
CA ASP A 221 19.38 3.68 -15.27
C ASP A 221 17.98 3.20 -15.67
N VAL A 222 17.35 2.37 -14.83
CA VAL A 222 15.96 1.95 -15.01
C VAL A 222 15.01 3.15 -15.06
N LEU A 223 15.14 4.12 -14.14
CA LEU A 223 14.30 5.32 -14.14
C LEU A 223 14.52 6.17 -15.40
N LEU A 224 15.78 6.32 -15.84
CA LEU A 224 16.12 7.08 -17.05
C LEU A 224 15.58 6.41 -18.31
N ASP A 225 15.68 5.09 -18.42
CA ASP A 225 15.12 4.34 -19.54
C ASP A 225 13.60 4.53 -19.61
N VAL A 226 12.89 4.45 -18.48
CA VAL A 226 11.42 4.67 -18.45
C VAL A 226 11.06 6.09 -18.86
N VAL A 227 11.75 7.12 -18.33
CA VAL A 227 11.47 8.53 -18.70
C VAL A 227 11.78 8.80 -20.17
N ASP A 228 12.81 8.16 -20.73
CA ASP A 228 13.18 8.26 -22.14
C ASP A 228 12.29 7.40 -23.05
N GLY A 229 11.31 6.69 -22.48
CA GLY A 229 10.47 5.79 -23.22
C GLY A 229 11.23 4.63 -23.86
N ARG A 230 12.29 4.14 -23.22
CA ARG A 230 13.03 2.93 -23.56
C ARG A 230 12.56 1.78 -22.67
N THR A 231 12.84 0.54 -23.07
CA THR A 231 12.54 -0.64 -22.26
C THR A 231 13.62 -0.77 -21.17
N PRO A 232 13.28 -0.68 -19.87
CA PRO A 232 14.26 -0.84 -18.80
C PRO A 232 14.69 -2.30 -18.64
N ALA A 233 15.94 -2.52 -18.25
CA ALA A 233 16.45 -3.84 -17.93
C ALA A 233 16.15 -4.23 -16.47
N LEU A 234 14.98 -4.83 -16.22
CA LEU A 234 14.61 -5.34 -14.89
C LEU A 234 15.14 -6.76 -14.68
N ARG A 235 16.15 -6.90 -13.81
CA ARG A 235 16.67 -8.19 -13.35
C ARG A 235 16.51 -8.29 -11.85
N TRP A 236 15.76 -9.28 -11.39
CA TRP A 236 15.43 -9.46 -9.98
C TRP A 236 16.20 -10.62 -9.37
N SER A 237 16.62 -10.46 -8.12
CA SER A 237 17.13 -11.56 -7.30
C SER A 237 16.05 -12.64 -7.13
N THR A 238 16.47 -13.90 -7.09
CA THR A 238 15.59 -15.04 -6.74
C THR A 238 15.34 -15.15 -5.24
N GLY A 239 16.01 -14.33 -4.44
CA GLY A 239 15.81 -14.25 -2.99
C GLY A 239 14.55 -13.48 -2.59
N ALA A 240 14.42 -13.27 -1.28
CA ALA A 240 13.34 -12.56 -0.64
C ALA A 240 13.87 -11.42 0.25
N ALA A 241 12.97 -10.50 0.58
CA ALA A 241 13.17 -9.37 1.47
C ALA A 241 12.01 -9.29 2.46
N ALA A 242 12.31 -8.90 3.69
CA ALA A 242 11.31 -8.58 4.71
C ALA A 242 11.68 -7.25 5.36
N CYS A 243 10.67 -6.46 5.70
CA CYS A 243 10.81 -5.16 6.31
C CYS A 243 9.94 -5.08 7.56
N VAL A 244 10.54 -4.68 8.69
CA VAL A 244 9.82 -4.33 9.92
C VAL A 244 9.97 -2.83 10.16
N VAL A 245 8.83 -2.15 10.31
CA VAL A 245 8.80 -0.73 10.64
C VAL A 245 8.88 -0.55 12.14
N LEU A 246 9.84 0.27 12.58
CA LEU A 246 9.98 0.71 13.97
C LEU A 246 9.29 2.07 14.10
N ALA A 247 8.23 2.13 14.90
CA ALA A 247 7.39 3.31 15.05
C ALA A 247 7.47 3.89 16.46
N SER A 248 7.19 5.19 16.58
CA SER A 248 7.07 5.92 17.85
C SER A 248 5.85 5.44 18.62
N GLY A 249 5.95 5.31 19.94
CA GLY A 249 4.86 4.88 20.81
C GLY A 249 3.63 5.78 20.67
N GLY A 250 2.49 5.16 20.38
CA GLY A 250 1.20 5.83 20.17
C GLY A 250 0.83 6.09 18.69
N TYR A 251 1.75 5.90 17.74
CA TYR A 251 1.41 5.87 16.31
C TYR A 251 0.39 4.74 16.04
N PRO A 252 -0.66 4.94 15.20
CA PRO A 252 -0.93 6.07 14.30
C PRO A 252 -1.69 7.26 14.92
N GLY A 253 -1.96 7.20 16.22
CA GLY A 253 -2.57 8.27 17.02
C GLY A 253 -1.56 9.35 17.42
N HIS A 254 -1.70 9.88 18.64
CA HIS A 254 -0.76 10.85 19.19
C HIS A 254 0.52 10.17 19.67
N TYR A 255 1.68 10.67 19.25
CA TYR A 255 2.99 10.17 19.63
C TYR A 255 3.94 11.33 19.97
N ARG A 256 4.99 11.04 20.73
CA ARG A 256 6.06 11.99 21.05
C ARG A 256 7.28 11.73 20.18
N THR A 257 8.04 12.78 19.89
CA THR A 257 9.30 12.74 19.14
C THR A 257 10.45 13.26 20.01
N GLY A 258 11.69 13.16 19.52
CA GLY A 258 12.90 13.63 20.18
C GLY A 258 13.59 12.58 21.05
N PHE A 259 13.17 11.32 21.00
CA PHE A 259 13.81 10.25 21.77
C PHE A 259 15.10 9.79 21.10
N PRO A 260 16.23 9.69 21.83
CA PRO A 260 17.47 9.16 21.28
C PRO A 260 17.30 7.75 20.71
N ILE A 261 17.87 7.53 19.53
CA ILE A 261 17.93 6.24 18.86
C ILE A 261 19.30 5.64 19.13
N ALA A 262 19.33 4.46 19.73
CA ALA A 262 20.54 3.69 20.02
C ALA A 262 20.54 2.37 19.24
N GLY A 263 21.70 1.74 19.08
CA GLY A 263 21.79 0.37 18.59
C GLY A 263 22.14 0.19 17.11
N LEU A 264 22.18 1.28 16.35
CA LEU A 264 22.33 1.22 14.89
C LEU A 264 23.69 0.66 14.46
N GLU A 265 24.72 0.93 15.24
CA GLU A 265 26.08 0.45 15.00
C GLU A 265 26.26 -1.05 15.32
N GLN A 266 25.33 -1.67 16.07
CA GLN A 266 25.33 -3.11 16.34
C GLN A 266 24.45 -3.90 15.37
N VAL A 267 23.70 -3.24 14.48
CA VAL A 267 22.89 -3.92 13.47
C VAL A 267 23.82 -4.71 12.52
N PRO A 268 23.54 -6.00 12.24
CA PRO A 268 24.31 -6.79 11.30
C PRO A 268 24.42 -6.11 9.92
N GLN A 269 25.60 -6.16 9.30
CA GLN A 269 25.86 -5.47 8.03
C GLN A 269 24.97 -5.94 6.87
N ASP A 270 24.41 -7.15 6.96
CA ASP A 270 23.50 -7.72 5.98
C ASP A 270 22.02 -7.31 6.20
N VAL A 271 21.74 -6.53 7.24
CA VAL A 271 20.45 -5.86 7.48
C VAL A 271 20.57 -4.39 7.11
N ARG A 272 19.68 -3.93 6.22
CA ARG A 272 19.61 -2.52 5.85
C ARG A 272 18.68 -1.77 6.79
N VAL A 273 19.09 -0.59 7.24
CA VAL A 273 18.23 0.31 8.03
C VAL A 273 17.95 1.56 7.23
N PHE A 274 16.68 1.76 6.85
CA PHE A 274 16.24 2.98 6.17
C PHE A 274 15.63 3.96 7.17
N HIS A 275 16.11 5.19 7.14
CA HIS A 275 15.60 6.28 7.96
C HIS A 275 14.29 6.82 7.39
N ALA A 276 13.23 6.85 8.19
CA ALA A 276 11.95 7.47 7.85
C ALA A 276 11.80 8.79 8.62
N GLY A 277 11.21 8.74 9.81
CA GLY A 277 11.07 9.88 10.71
C GLY A 277 12.20 9.97 11.74
N THR A 278 13.40 10.34 11.30
CA THR A 278 14.55 10.62 12.21
C THR A 278 15.11 12.02 11.99
N ALA A 279 15.67 12.62 13.03
CA ALA A 279 16.41 13.88 12.96
C ALA A 279 17.72 13.79 13.75
N VAL A 280 18.59 14.80 13.60
CA VAL A 280 19.76 14.98 14.46
C VAL A 280 19.49 16.15 15.41
N ALA A 281 19.54 15.89 16.71
CA ALA A 281 19.42 16.88 17.77
C ALA A 281 20.55 16.69 18.79
N ASP A 282 21.26 17.76 19.14
CA ASP A 282 22.44 17.71 20.03
C ASP A 282 23.46 16.63 19.63
N ALA A 283 23.79 16.57 18.34
CA ALA A 283 24.68 15.58 17.73
C ALA A 283 24.26 14.10 17.92
N ARG A 284 23.00 13.85 18.29
CA ARG A 284 22.43 12.51 18.45
C ARG A 284 21.29 12.30 17.46
N LEU A 285 21.17 11.07 16.97
CA LEU A 285 20.02 10.67 16.18
C LEU A 285 18.81 10.51 17.11
N VAL A 286 17.69 11.12 16.74
CA VAL A 286 16.44 11.11 17.51
C VAL A 286 15.23 10.77 16.65
N THR A 287 14.16 10.28 17.29
CA THR A 287 12.86 10.10 16.62
C THR A 287 12.27 11.45 16.18
N ALA A 288 11.68 11.51 15.00
CA ALA A 288 11.12 12.73 14.40
C ALA A 288 9.83 12.48 13.60
N GLY A 289 9.22 11.30 13.74
CA GLY A 289 7.97 10.97 13.07
C GLY A 289 7.27 9.74 13.65
N GLY A 290 6.09 9.44 13.13
CA GLY A 290 5.29 8.29 13.55
C GLY A 290 5.98 6.97 13.23
N ARG A 291 6.37 6.77 11.96
CA ARG A 291 7.27 5.70 11.53
C ARG A 291 8.70 6.24 11.54
N VAL A 292 9.62 5.57 12.22
CA VAL A 292 10.95 6.11 12.55
C VAL A 292 12.01 5.46 11.67
N LEU A 293 12.08 4.13 11.66
CA LEU A 293 13.07 3.35 10.92
C LEU A 293 12.41 2.16 10.23
N ASN A 294 13.04 1.65 9.18
CA ASN A 294 12.69 0.39 8.54
C ASN A 294 13.91 -0.53 8.58
N ALA A 295 13.84 -1.64 9.31
CA ALA A 295 14.86 -2.68 9.29
C ALA A 295 14.50 -3.69 8.20
N VAL A 296 15.47 -4.02 7.33
CA VAL A 296 15.25 -4.86 6.15
C VAL A 296 16.31 -5.95 6.05
N GLY A 297 15.89 -7.20 6.23
CA GLY A 297 16.70 -8.38 5.97
C GLY A 297 16.45 -8.92 4.55
N LEU A 298 17.51 -9.41 3.91
CA LEU A 298 17.46 -10.11 2.63
C LEU A 298 17.78 -11.59 2.83
N GLY A 299 17.35 -12.47 1.93
CA GLY A 299 17.69 -13.89 2.05
C GLY A 299 17.40 -14.74 0.84
N PRO A 300 17.94 -15.97 0.78
CA PRO A 300 17.58 -16.93 -0.26
C PRO A 300 16.13 -17.43 -0.10
N THR A 301 15.57 -17.36 1.12
CA THR A 301 14.19 -17.72 1.44
C THR A 301 13.54 -16.59 2.23
N LEU A 302 12.20 -16.51 2.17
CA LEU A 302 11.44 -15.54 2.95
C LEU A 302 11.68 -15.70 4.46
N GLU A 303 11.67 -16.94 4.96
CA GLU A 303 11.97 -17.25 6.36
C GLU A 303 13.35 -16.72 6.78
N GLY A 304 14.37 -16.91 5.94
CA GLY A 304 15.70 -16.38 6.20
C GLY A 304 15.76 -14.85 6.20
N ALA A 305 15.02 -14.20 5.29
CA ALA A 305 14.90 -12.74 5.25
C ALA A 305 14.19 -12.19 6.51
N VAL A 306 13.10 -12.83 6.94
CA VAL A 306 12.35 -12.49 8.16
C VAL A 306 13.23 -12.64 9.40
N SER A 307 13.89 -13.79 9.55
CA SER A 307 14.79 -14.08 10.68
C SER A 307 15.89 -13.03 10.81
N ARG A 308 16.56 -12.69 9.69
CA ARG A 308 17.58 -11.62 9.68
C ARG A 308 17.01 -10.24 10.01
N THR A 309 15.82 -9.93 9.52
CA THR A 309 15.16 -8.66 9.83
C THR A 309 14.97 -8.49 11.33
N TYR A 310 14.42 -9.50 12.01
CA TYR A 310 14.22 -9.46 13.45
C TYR A 310 15.52 -9.50 14.26
N ALA A 311 16.55 -10.20 13.76
CA ALA A 311 17.88 -10.13 14.36
C ALA A 311 18.43 -8.69 14.35
N GLY A 312 18.24 -7.95 13.24
CA GLY A 312 18.60 -6.53 13.18
C GLY A 312 17.75 -5.64 14.09
N VAL A 313 16.42 -5.86 14.14
CA VAL A 313 15.51 -5.12 15.03
C VAL A 313 15.93 -5.23 16.49
N ALA A 314 16.40 -6.41 16.94
CA ALA A 314 16.78 -6.65 18.32
C ALA A 314 17.92 -5.76 18.84
N HIS A 315 18.70 -5.15 17.94
CA HIS A 315 19.77 -4.22 18.32
C HIS A 315 19.28 -2.78 18.48
N ILE A 316 18.19 -2.39 17.82
CA ILE A 316 17.74 -1.01 17.75
C ILE A 316 16.79 -0.70 18.92
N SER A 317 16.94 0.46 19.54
CA SER A 317 16.02 0.90 20.59
C SER A 317 15.85 2.41 20.65
N PHE A 318 14.66 2.83 21.06
CA PHE A 318 14.33 4.19 21.50
C PHE A 318 13.11 4.12 22.42
N ASP A 319 12.91 5.17 23.23
CA ASP A 319 11.81 5.19 24.20
C ASP A 319 10.44 5.10 23.51
N GLY A 320 9.59 4.21 24.00
CA GLY A 320 8.27 3.90 23.44
C GLY A 320 8.28 3.22 22.07
N MET A 321 9.41 2.66 21.60
CA MET A 321 9.46 1.95 20.32
C MET A 321 8.41 0.83 20.24
N GLN A 322 7.65 0.81 19.13
CA GLN A 322 6.71 -0.24 18.79
C GLN A 322 7.00 -0.80 17.40
N TYR A 323 6.81 -2.10 17.23
CA TYR A 323 6.89 -2.81 15.95
C TYR A 323 6.08 -4.11 16.05
N ARG A 324 5.66 -4.65 14.91
CA ARG A 324 5.00 -5.95 14.85
C ARG A 324 6.01 -7.09 14.93
N SER A 325 5.66 -8.16 15.64
CA SER A 325 6.52 -9.35 15.80
C SER A 325 6.18 -10.49 14.83
N ASP A 326 5.11 -10.33 14.04
CA ASP A 326 4.54 -11.35 13.15
C ASP A 326 4.70 -11.05 11.66
N ILE A 327 5.40 -9.98 11.26
CA ILE A 327 5.67 -9.68 9.84
C ILE A 327 6.32 -10.89 9.15
N GLY A 328 5.67 -11.39 8.10
CA GLY A 328 6.13 -12.54 7.32
C GLY A 328 5.93 -13.91 8.00
N ARG A 329 5.34 -13.99 9.20
CA ARG A 329 5.03 -15.26 9.86
C ARG A 329 3.76 -15.90 9.27
N GLY A 330 3.73 -17.23 9.21
CA GLY A 330 2.57 -17.98 8.71
C GLY A 330 2.29 -17.80 7.22
N VAL A 331 3.26 -17.23 6.48
CA VAL A 331 3.12 -16.96 5.06
C VAL A 331 3.37 -18.24 4.26
N HIS A 332 2.30 -18.74 3.62
CA HIS A 332 2.35 -19.85 2.68
C HIS A 332 1.70 -19.46 1.36
N THR A 333 2.11 -20.11 0.26
CA THR A 333 1.41 -20.01 -1.03
C THR A 333 0.03 -20.64 -0.87
N VAL A 334 -1.01 -19.84 -1.07
CA VAL A 334 -2.39 -20.26 -0.85
C VAL A 334 -2.89 -20.94 -2.12
N ARG A 335 -3.40 -22.16 -1.99
CA ARG A 335 -4.09 -22.83 -3.11
C ARG A 335 -5.46 -22.19 -3.31
N HIS A 336 -5.96 -22.09 -4.54
CA HIS A 336 -7.29 -21.51 -4.84
C HIS A 336 -8.43 -22.07 -3.94
N ALA A 337 -8.32 -23.32 -3.49
CA ALA A 337 -9.29 -23.97 -2.59
C ALA A 337 -9.30 -23.41 -1.15
N GLU A 338 -8.20 -22.82 -0.68
CA GLU A 338 -8.05 -22.31 0.70
C GLU A 338 -8.64 -20.89 0.87
N LEU A 339 -8.97 -20.20 -0.24
CA LEU A 339 -9.71 -18.92 -0.23
C LEU A 339 -11.14 -19.06 0.32
N ALA A 340 -11.69 -20.29 0.33
CA ALA A 340 -13.03 -20.59 0.86
C ALA A 340 -13.07 -20.77 2.39
N SER A 341 -11.92 -20.89 3.04
CA SER A 341 -11.84 -21.35 4.44
C SER A 341 -11.16 -20.39 5.40
N ALA A 342 -10.93 -19.12 5.02
CA ALA A 342 -10.58 -18.09 5.98
C ALA A 342 -11.88 -17.47 6.52
N PRO A 343 -12.35 -17.85 7.73
CA PRO A 343 -13.42 -17.09 8.37
C PRO A 343 -12.83 -15.71 8.69
N GLY A 344 -13.55 -14.65 8.33
CA GLY A 344 -13.40 -13.38 9.04
C GLY A 344 -13.42 -13.68 10.54
N GLY A 345 -12.43 -13.16 11.27
CA GLY A 345 -12.13 -13.51 12.66
C GLY A 345 -13.36 -13.88 13.49
N THR A 346 -13.38 -15.12 13.96
CA THR A 346 -14.28 -15.61 15.00
C THR A 346 -13.80 -15.10 16.36
N GLU A 347 -14.42 -14.02 16.82
CA GLU A 347 -15.08 -13.79 18.13
C GLU A 347 -15.31 -12.28 18.33
#